data_AF-A0A6M3K5Y9-F1
#
_entry.id   AF-A0A6M3K5Y9-F1
#
_cell.length_a   1.000
_cell.length_b   1.000
_cell.length_c   1.000
_cell.angle_alpha   90.00
_cell.angle_beta   90.00
_cell.angle_gamma   90.00
#
_symmetry.space_group_name_H-M   'P 1'
#
loop_
_entity.id
_entity.type
_entity.pdbx_description
1 polymer ?
#
loop_
_entity_poly.entity_id
_entity_poly.type
_entity_poly.pdbx_seq_one_letter_code
_entity_poly.pdbx_strand_id
1 'polypeptide(L)'
;MDKLGAFLPSKLSIPIEALDDLIKFVSNKTVGKCLKRIEICDDKNVLKIQIKELLYEEFRSFSDLLVALNYGLSVTEFKLTSKVKVEEKK
;
A
#
# COMPACT_ATOMS: atom_id res chain seq x y z
N MET A 1 4.08 -6.57 31.14
CA MET A 1 3.80 -5.31 30.41
C MET A 1 5.15 -4.69 30.13
N ASP A 2 5.79 -5.07 29.02
CA ASP A 2 7.12 -4.56 28.67
C ASP A 2 7.11 -4.04 27.24
N LYS A 3 6.93 -2.72 27.17
CA LYS A 3 7.41 -1.76 26.17
C LYS A 3 7.89 -2.34 24.83
N LEU A 4 6.94 -2.59 23.92
CA LEU A 4 7.15 -2.40 22.48
C LEU A 4 7.19 -0.88 22.20
N GLY A 5 8.23 -0.20 22.71
CA GLY A 5 8.57 1.14 22.28
C GLY A 5 9.11 1.03 20.87
N ALA A 6 8.32 1.45 19.89
CA ALA A 6 8.73 1.50 18.49
C ALA A 6 10.08 2.22 18.39
N PHE A 7 11.13 1.46 18.05
CA PHE A 7 12.46 1.97 17.83
C PHE A 7 12.45 2.64 16.45
N LEU A 8 11.84 3.82 16.34
CA LEU A 8 11.92 4.60 15.12
C LEU A 8 13.38 5.06 14.98
N PRO A 9 14.07 4.72 13.89
CA PRO A 9 15.44 5.14 13.68
C PRO A 9 15.49 6.67 13.70
N SER A 10 16.42 7.24 14.48
CA SER A 10 16.61 8.69 14.64
C SER A 10 17.01 9.40 13.35
N LYS A 11 17.42 8.64 12.32
CA LYS A 11 17.73 9.12 10.98
C LYS A 11 17.39 8.04 9.96
N LEU A 12 16.50 8.38 9.02
CA LEU A 12 16.13 7.55 7.87
C LEU A 12 17.05 7.92 6.69
N SER A 13 17.66 6.94 6.01
CA SER A 13 18.45 7.20 4.81
C SER A 13 17.99 6.26 3.69
N ILE A 14 17.20 6.82 2.76
CA ILE A 14 16.67 6.11 1.60
C ILE A 14 17.12 6.90 0.36
N PRO A 15 17.62 6.24 -0.70
CA PRO A 15 17.86 6.89 -1.99
C PRO A 15 16.59 7.57 -2.50
N ILE A 16 16.70 8.76 -3.06
CA ILE A 16 15.53 9.56 -3.44
C ILE A 16 14.69 8.87 -4.52
N GLU A 17 15.34 8.19 -5.45
CA GLU A 17 14.67 7.45 -6.52
C GLU A 17 13.85 6.28 -5.97
N ALA A 18 14.40 5.56 -4.99
CA ALA A 18 13.70 4.46 -4.32
C ALA A 18 12.50 4.96 -3.50
N LEU A 19 12.62 6.14 -2.89
CA LEU A 19 11.52 6.77 -2.17
C LEU A 19 10.41 7.21 -3.14
N ASP A 20 10.76 7.82 -4.27
CA ASP A 20 9.80 8.26 -5.28
C ASP A 20 9.04 7.08 -5.91
N ASP A 21 9.75 6.00 -6.27
CA ASP A 21 9.14 4.78 -6.78
C ASP A 21 8.17 4.16 -5.77
N LEU A 22 8.55 4.14 -4.49
CA LEU A 22 7.71 3.64 -3.41
C LEU A 22 6.45 4.49 -3.22
N ILE A 23 6.60 5.82 -3.17
CA ILE A 23 5.46 6.76 -3.05
C ILE A 23 4.51 6.55 -4.22
N LYS A 24 5.03 6.43 -5.44
CA LYS A 24 4.24 6.22 -6.65
C LYS A 24 3.49 4.88 -6.61
N PHE A 25 4.17 3.80 -6.22
CA PHE A 25 3.57 2.47 -6.08
C PHE A 25 2.42 2.49 -5.08
N VAL A 26 2.64 3.01 -3.87
CA VAL A 26 1.64 3.07 -2.80
C VAL A 26 0.46 3.99 -3.19
N SER A 27 0.75 5.12 -3.82
CA SER A 27 -0.29 6.05 -4.29
C SER A 27 -1.21 5.39 -5.33
N ASN A 28 -0.64 4.76 -6.36
CA ASN A 28 -1.42 4.07 -7.40
C ASN A 28 -2.29 2.95 -6.82
N LYS A 29 -1.72 2.16 -5.91
CA LYS A 29 -2.44 1.09 -5.20
C LYS A 29 -3.61 1.65 -4.38
N THR A 30 -3.38 2.75 -3.65
CA THR A 30 -4.39 3.40 -2.81
C THR A 30 -5.53 3.97 -3.65
N VAL A 31 -5.21 4.65 -4.76
CA VAL A 31 -6.22 5.16 -5.70
C VAL A 31 -7.11 4.02 -6.23
N GLY A 32 -6.52 2.89 -6.64
CA GLY A 32 -7.31 1.74 -7.09
C GLY A 32 -8.27 1.20 -6.02
N LYS A 33 -7.84 1.17 -4.75
CA LYS A 33 -8.69 0.77 -3.61
C LYS A 33 -9.81 1.78 -3.33
N CYS A 34 -9.56 3.08 -3.54
CA CYS A 34 -10.57 4.13 -3.42
C CYS A 34 -11.62 4.02 -4.52
N LEU A 35 -11.20 3.90 -5.79
CA LEU A 35 -12.11 3.81 -6.94
C LEU A 35 -13.05 2.60 -6.81
N LYS A 36 -12.51 1.44 -6.41
CA LYS A 36 -13.33 0.25 -6.18
C LYS A 36 -14.41 0.46 -5.11
N ARG A 37 -14.13 1.22 -4.04
CA ARG A 37 -15.12 1.53 -3.00
C ARG A 37 -16.19 2.49 -3.49
N ILE A 38 -15.82 3.46 -4.31
CA ILE A 38 -16.75 4.38 -4.97
C ILE A 38 -17.73 3.62 -5.86
N GLU A 39 -17.27 2.59 -6.57
CA GLU A 39 -18.11 1.78 -7.46
C GLU A 39 -19.13 0.89 -6.74
N ILE A 40 -18.87 0.49 -5.49
CA ILE A 40 -19.70 -0.49 -4.76
C ILE A 40 -20.51 0.10 -3.59
N CYS A 41 -20.25 1.36 -3.21
CA CYS A 41 -20.87 1.98 -2.04
C CYS A 41 -21.81 3.12 -2.45
N ASP A 42 -23.10 2.88 -2.30
CA ASP A 42 -24.14 3.85 -2.68
C ASP A 42 -24.36 4.95 -1.64
N ASP A 43 -24.09 4.67 -0.36
CA ASP A 43 -24.24 5.65 0.73
C ASP A 43 -22.99 6.53 0.86
N LYS A 44 -23.16 7.82 0.57
CA LYS A 44 -22.11 8.83 0.64
C LYS A 44 -21.47 8.98 2.03
N ASN A 45 -22.21 8.83 3.11
CA ASN A 45 -21.69 8.95 4.47
C ASN A 45 -20.86 7.73 4.83
N VAL A 46 -21.32 6.53 4.46
CA VAL A 46 -20.58 5.28 4.64
C VAL A 46 -19.29 5.32 3.82
N LEU A 47 -19.35 5.73 2.56
CA LEU A 47 -18.19 5.87 1.70
C LEU A 47 -17.12 6.80 2.30
N LYS A 48 -17.54 7.95 2.87
CA LYS A 48 -16.60 8.88 3.52
C LYS A 48 -15.87 8.24 4.71
N ILE A 49 -16.56 7.43 5.51
CA ILE A 49 -15.96 6.73 6.65
C ILE A 49 -14.96 5.69 6.13
N GLN A 50 -15.38 4.85 5.20
CA GLN A 50 -14.55 3.80 4.62
C GLN A 50 -13.29 4.34 3.92
N ILE A 51 -13.38 5.47 3.23
CA ILE A 51 -12.22 6.11 2.59
C ILE A 51 -11.25 6.66 3.64
N LYS A 52 -11.75 7.26 4.73
CA LYS A 52 -10.89 7.75 5.83
C LYS A 52 -10.13 6.60 6.51
N GLU A 53 -10.84 5.51 6.81
CA GLU A 53 -10.24 4.31 7.41
C GLU A 53 -9.18 3.71 6.48
N LEU A 54 -9.52 3.55 5.20
CA LEU A 54 -8.57 3.07 4.18
C LEU A 54 -7.32 3.93 4.15
N LEU A 55 -7.45 5.26 4.06
CA LEU A 55 -6.28 6.14 4.00
C LEU A 55 -5.43 6.00 5.25
N TYR A 56 -6.04 5.95 6.44
CA TYR A 56 -5.32 5.76 7.70
C TYR A 56 -4.53 4.44 7.72
N GLU A 57 -5.14 3.34 7.28
CA GLU A 57 -4.51 2.02 7.19
C GLU A 57 -3.35 1.99 6.18
N GLU A 58 -3.53 2.59 5.00
CA GLU A 58 -2.48 2.63 3.98
C GLU A 58 -1.29 3.49 4.44
N PHE A 59 -1.54 4.65 5.06
CA PHE A 59 -0.47 5.51 5.59
C PHE A 59 0.28 4.86 6.75
N ARG A 60 -0.41 4.14 7.63
CA ARG A 60 0.22 3.37 8.70
C ARG A 60 1.14 2.28 8.12
N SER A 61 0.63 1.51 7.17
CA SER A 61 1.40 0.47 6.47
C SER A 61 2.59 1.05 5.70
N PHE A 62 2.44 2.23 5.11
CA PHE A 62 3.52 2.94 4.42
C PHE A 62 4.62 3.37 5.40
N SER A 63 4.28 3.84 6.60
CA SER A 63 5.26 4.16 7.64
C SER A 63 6.08 2.92 8.03
N ASP A 64 5.43 1.77 8.19
CA ASP A 64 6.11 0.51 8.52
C ASP A 64 7.04 0.07 7.39
N LEU A 65 6.63 0.29 6.13
CA LEU A 65 7.43 -0.01 4.94
C LEU A 65 8.68 0.87 4.83
N LEU A 66 8.55 2.17 5.14
CA LEU A 66 9.69 3.09 5.19
C LEU A 66 10.71 2.66 6.25
N VAL A 67 10.24 2.22 7.41
CA VAL A 67 11.11 1.68 8.47
C VAL A 67 11.81 0.42 8.00
N ALA A 68 11.09 -0.51 7.36
CA ALA A 68 11.67 -1.75 6.83
C ALA A 68 12.76 -1.49 5.77
N LEU A 69 12.52 -0.56 4.84
CA LEU A 69 13.50 -0.16 3.82
C LEU A 69 14.76 0.45 4.45
N ASN A 70 14.61 1.24 5.52
CA ASN A 70 15.76 1.79 6.23
C ASN A 70 16.62 0.72 6.91
N TYR A 71 16.07 -0.44 7.24
CA TYR A 71 16.83 -1.60 7.73
C TYR A 71 17.44 -2.46 6.60
N GLY A 72 17.37 -2.01 5.34
CA GLY A 72 17.91 -2.73 4.19
C GLY A 72 17.05 -3.90 3.71
N LEU A 73 15.80 -4.00 4.16
CA LEU A 73 14.87 -5.02 3.67
C LEU A 73 14.37 -4.60 2.28
N SER A 74 14.73 -5.37 1.25
CA SER A 74 14.31 -5.13 -0.13
C SER A 74 12.85 -5.54 -0.34
N VAL A 75 12.04 -4.66 -0.91
CA VAL A 75 10.68 -4.98 -1.36
C VAL A 75 10.77 -5.61 -2.75
N THR A 76 10.30 -6.85 -2.90
CA THR A 76 10.22 -7.51 -4.21
C THR A 76 8.80 -7.39 -4.76
N GLU A 77 8.65 -6.77 -5.93
CA GLU A 77 7.37 -6.78 -6.65
C GLU A 77 7.19 -8.11 -7.38
N PHE A 78 6.11 -8.82 -7.07
CA PHE A 78 5.71 -10.01 -7.82
C PHE A 78 4.62 -9.64 -8.84
N LYS A 79 4.95 -9.71 -10.13
CA LYS A 79 3.95 -9.61 -11.21
C LYS A 79 3.26 -10.96 -11.38
N LEU A 80 2.03 -11.07 -10.89
CA LEU A 80 1.15 -12.19 -11.21
C LEU A 80 0.70 -12.05 -12.67
N THR A 81 1.26 -12.89 -13.56
CA THR A 81 0.77 -12.99 -14.93
C THR A 81 -0.35 -14.02 -14.98
N SER A 82 -1.59 -13.59 -15.20
CA SER A 82 -2.71 -14.48 -15.49
C SER A 82 -2.58 -14.99 -16.93
N LYS A 83 -1.95 -16.15 -17.13
CA LYS A 83 -2.10 -16.91 -18.38
C LYS A 83 -3.50 -17.53 -18.39
N VAL A 84 -4.49 -16.79 -18.87
CA VAL A 84 -5.81 -17.36 -19.19
C VAL A 84 -5.64 -18.18 -20.48
N LYS A 85 -5.56 -19.51 -20.37
CA LYS A 85 -5.76 -20.39 -21.52
C LYS A 85 -7.26 -20.40 -21.81
N VAL A 86 -7.69 -19.70 -22.86
CA VAL A 86 -9.02 -19.88 -23.43
C VAL A 86 -8.97 -21.16 -24.26
N GLU A 87 -9.54 -22.24 -23.75
CA GLU A 87 -9.80 -23.44 -24.55
C GLU A 87 -11.02 -23.14 -25.45
N GLU A 88 -10.75 -22.87 -26.73
CA GLU A 88 -11.79 -22.86 -27.77
C GLU A 88 -12.31 -24.28 -27.96
N LYS A 89 -13.54 -24.55 -27.48
CA LYS A 89 -14.29 -25.75 -27.86
C LYS A 89 -14.80 -25.57 -29.29
N LYS A 90 -14.27 -26.35 -30.23
CA LYS A 90 -14.85 -26.58 -31.56
C LYS A 90 -16.05 -27.50 -31.50
#